data_AF-A0A2J6HPW1-F1
#
_entry.id   AF-A0A2J6HPW1-F1
#
_cell.length_a   1.000
_cell.length_b   1.000
_cell.length_c   1.000
_cell.angle_alpha   90.00
_cell.angle_beta   90.00
_cell.angle_gamma   90.00
#
_symmetry.space_group_name_H-M   'P 1'
#
loop_
_entity.id
_entity.type
_entity.pdbx_description
1 polymer ?
#
loop_
_entity_poly.entity_id
_entity_poly.type
_entity_poly.pdbx_seq_one_letter_code
_entity_poly.pdbx_strand_id
1 'polypeptide(L)'
;MNGRFIITGSQSMLLSDKVSQTLAGRTAILKLLPFSMSELKAAGICERKDYEEWIFKGFYPRTFDQSLKPEDFYPFYYETYLQRDVREIQNVRDLGKFSDFVKLCAGRVGQLLDYSSISNDVGVSVNTIRGWISLLEASYVIFLLRPYSSNMNKRVIKSPKLYFTDTGLAAFLLDIQNAN
;
A
#
# COMPACT_ATOMS: atom_id res chain seq x y z
N MET A 1 29.10 11.56 24.16
CA MET A 1 27.63 11.56 24.41
C MET A 1 26.99 10.70 23.33
N ASN A 2 26.36 9.57 23.68
CA ASN A 2 25.64 8.74 22.72
C ASN A 2 24.17 9.17 22.71
N GLY A 3 23.80 10.07 21.80
CA GLY A 3 22.40 10.48 21.60
C GLY A 3 21.63 9.43 20.80
N ARG A 4 20.40 9.11 21.20
CA ARG A 4 19.45 8.37 20.36
C ARG A 4 18.50 9.38 19.72
N PHE A 5 18.37 9.33 18.40
CA PHE A 5 17.43 10.14 17.64
C PHE A 5 16.35 9.23 17.09
N ILE A 6 15.09 9.61 17.28
CA ILE A 6 13.94 8.96 16.66
C ILE A 6 13.43 9.91 15.58
N ILE A 7 13.47 9.46 14.34
CA ILE A 7 12.94 10.20 13.20
C ILE A 7 11.70 9.43 12.74
N THR A 8 10.56 10.11 12.74
CA THR A 8 9.29 9.57 12.23
C THR A 8 8.91 10.31 10.95
N GLY A 9 8.21 9.63 10.06
CA GLY A 9 7.74 10.21 8.82
C GLY A 9 6.92 9.20 8.04
N SER A 10 5.85 9.68 7.42
CA SER A 10 5.02 8.87 6.51
C SER A 10 5.69 8.62 5.16
N GLN A 11 6.72 9.42 4.81
CA GLN A 11 7.42 9.36 3.54
C GLN A 11 8.83 8.77 3.69
N SER A 12 8.95 7.44 3.84
CA SER A 12 10.27 6.81 3.97
C SER A 12 11.15 6.95 2.73
N MET A 13 10.54 7.11 1.55
CA MET A 13 11.24 7.18 0.26
C MET A 13 11.90 8.55 0.02
N LEU A 14 11.17 9.66 0.25
CA LEU A 14 11.69 11.02 0.10
C LEU A 14 12.79 11.37 1.10
N LEU A 15 12.75 10.75 2.29
CA LEU A 15 13.84 10.83 3.26
C LEU A 15 15.10 10.10 2.80
N SER A 16 14.96 8.99 2.06
CA SER A 16 16.11 8.20 1.60
C SER A 16 16.84 8.88 0.42
N ASP A 17 16.10 9.53 -0.48
CA ASP A 17 16.68 10.21 -1.65
C ASP A 17 17.48 11.48 -1.28
N LYS A 18 17.18 12.12 -0.15
CA LYS A 18 17.85 13.35 0.31
C LYS A 18 19.04 13.12 1.24
N VAL A 19 19.27 11.89 1.67
CA VAL A 19 20.36 11.55 2.59
C VAL A 19 21.60 11.13 1.78
N SER A 20 22.60 12.00 1.72
CA SER A 20 23.81 11.78 0.92
C SER A 20 24.75 10.70 1.47
N GLN A 21 24.58 10.28 2.73
CA GLN A 21 25.43 9.29 3.38
C GLN A 21 24.62 8.08 3.86
N THR A 22 25.16 6.89 3.64
CA THR A 22 24.54 5.66 4.13
C THR A 22 24.48 5.62 5.67
N LEU A 23 23.28 5.37 6.18
CA LEU A 23 23.02 5.11 7.59
C LEU A 23 23.16 3.61 7.93
N ALA A 24 23.56 2.78 6.95
CA ALA A 24 23.76 1.34 7.14
C ALA A 24 24.67 1.06 8.35
N GLY A 25 24.24 0.13 9.20
CA GLY A 25 24.94 -0.25 10.43
C GLY A 25 24.79 0.71 11.61
N ARG A 26 24.11 1.86 11.45
CA ARG A 26 23.93 2.89 12.51
C ARG A 26 22.48 3.25 12.80
N THR A 27 21.53 2.69 12.06
CA THR A 27 20.10 2.94 12.22
C THR A 27 19.30 1.66 12.21
N ALA A 28 18.24 1.61 13.01
CA ALA A 28 17.17 0.63 12.90
C ALA A 28 15.96 1.28 12.21
N ILE A 29 15.36 0.58 11.25
CA ILE A 29 14.15 1.03 10.57
C ILE A 29 12.99 0.21 11.12
N LEU A 30 12.05 0.89 11.79
CA LEU A 30 10.79 0.31 12.23
C LEU A 30 9.70 0.72 11.25
N LYS A 31 8.93 -0.26 10.79
CA LYS A 31 7.79 -0.05 9.89
C LYS A 31 6.51 -0.23 10.70
N LEU A 32 5.68 0.81 10.73
CA LEU A 32 4.36 0.77 11.35
C LEU A 32 3.33 0.56 10.25
N LEU A 33 2.78 -0.65 10.18
CA LEU A 33 1.73 -1.02 9.24
C LEU A 33 0.35 -0.67 9.84
N PRO A 34 -0.74 -0.78 9.05
CA PRO A 34 -2.10 -0.75 9.59
C PRO A 34 -2.27 -1.73 10.74
N PHE A 35 -3.25 -1.48 11.61
CA PHE A 35 -3.48 -2.34 12.75
C PHE A 35 -3.76 -3.77 12.31
N SER A 36 -3.12 -4.71 12.98
CA SER A 36 -3.47 -6.11 12.88
C SER A 36 -4.77 -6.38 13.66
N MET A 37 -5.50 -7.43 13.24
CA MET A 37 -6.64 -7.93 14.01
C MET A 37 -6.28 -8.27 15.46
N SER A 38 -5.05 -8.71 15.72
CA SER A 38 -4.55 -9.00 17.07
C SER A 38 -4.45 -7.76 17.93
N GLU A 39 -3.97 -6.63 17.38
CA GLU A 39 -3.90 -5.35 18.09
C GLU A 39 -5.30 -4.81 18.41
N LEU A 40 -6.20 -4.84 17.44
CA LEU A 40 -7.59 -4.41 17.64
C LEU A 40 -8.32 -5.27 18.68
N LYS A 41 -8.07 -6.58 18.68
CA LYS A 41 -8.61 -7.49 19.69
C LYS A 41 -8.04 -7.20 21.08
N ALA A 42 -6.73 -6.97 21.19
CA ALA A 42 -6.09 -6.63 22.46
C ALA A 42 -6.58 -5.29 23.03
N ALA A 43 -6.94 -4.35 22.15
CA ALA A 43 -7.53 -3.06 22.51
C ALA A 43 -9.04 -3.12 22.82
N GLY A 44 -9.69 -4.29 22.69
CA GLY A 44 -11.13 -4.43 22.89
C GLY A 44 -12.00 -3.77 21.82
N ILE A 45 -11.42 -3.48 20.65
CA ILE A 45 -12.11 -2.80 19.53
C ILE A 45 -12.82 -3.83 18.63
N CYS A 46 -12.24 -5.02 18.43
CA CYS A 46 -12.79 -6.04 17.55
C CYS A 46 -13.60 -7.10 18.30
N GLU A 47 -14.92 -7.08 18.13
CA GLU A 47 -15.81 -8.20 18.41
C GLU A 47 -16.02 -9.01 17.11
N ARG A 48 -15.89 -10.34 17.18
CA ARG A 48 -15.76 -11.29 16.04
C ARG A 48 -16.94 -11.38 15.04
N LYS A 49 -17.91 -10.47 15.05
CA LYS A 49 -19.24 -10.77 14.51
C LYS A 49 -19.48 -10.43 13.03
N ASP A 50 -18.70 -9.55 12.40
CA ASP A 50 -18.94 -9.15 11.01
C ASP A 50 -17.62 -8.82 10.28
N TYR A 51 -17.07 -9.77 9.52
CA TYR A 51 -15.76 -9.58 8.88
C TYR A 51 -15.86 -8.65 7.66
N GLU A 52 -17.04 -8.57 7.04
CA GLU A 52 -17.34 -7.67 5.95
C GLU A 52 -17.22 -6.21 6.39
N GLU A 53 -17.76 -5.86 7.57
CA GLU A 53 -17.58 -4.53 8.16
C GLU A 53 -16.10 -4.19 8.40
N TRP A 54 -15.29 -5.14 8.87
CA TRP A 54 -13.85 -4.92 9.08
C TRP A 54 -13.09 -4.74 7.77
N ILE A 55 -13.43 -5.54 6.75
CA ILE A 55 -12.81 -5.43 5.42
C ILE A 55 -13.13 -4.06 4.82
N PHE A 56 -14.40 -3.65 4.88
CA PHE A 56 -14.89 -2.37 4.37
C PHE A 56 -14.28 -1.19 5.12
N LYS A 57 -14.21 -1.28 6.46
CA LYS A 57 -13.63 -0.24 7.31
C LYS A 57 -12.13 -0.07 7.09
N GLY A 58 -11.43 -1.18 6.84
CA GLY A 58 -9.99 -1.27 6.81
C GLY A 58 -9.33 -1.06 8.18
N PHE A 59 -8.02 -0.91 8.16
CA PHE A 59 -7.13 -1.08 9.31
C PHE A 59 -6.22 0.11 9.58
N TYR A 60 -6.30 1.18 8.76
CA TYR A 60 -5.51 2.37 9.01
C TYR A 60 -5.84 3.00 10.38
N PRO A 61 -4.84 3.33 11.23
CA PRO A 61 -5.09 3.78 12.60
C PRO A 61 -6.04 4.97 12.73
N ARG A 62 -6.04 5.87 11.73
CA ARG A 62 -6.86 7.07 11.73
C ARG A 62 -8.37 6.80 11.65
N THR A 63 -8.80 5.66 11.08
CA THR A 63 -10.22 5.27 11.06
C THR A 63 -10.72 4.85 12.45
N PHE A 64 -9.82 4.46 13.36
CA PHE A 64 -10.14 4.08 14.74
C PHE A 64 -10.03 5.25 15.71
N ASP A 65 -9.00 6.08 15.57
CA ASP A 65 -8.75 7.21 16.47
C ASP A 65 -9.85 8.29 16.38
N GLN A 66 -10.27 8.63 15.16
CA GLN A 66 -11.23 9.72 14.92
C GLN A 66 -12.64 9.23 14.59
N SER A 67 -12.90 7.91 14.70
CA SER A 67 -14.16 7.27 14.29
C SER A 67 -14.63 7.70 12.89
N LEU A 68 -13.69 7.89 11.97
CA LEU A 68 -13.99 8.35 10.61
C LEU A 68 -14.69 7.24 9.84
N LYS A 69 -15.70 7.66 9.08
CA LYS A 69 -16.41 6.82 8.13
C LYS A 69 -15.51 6.50 6.94
N PRO A 70 -15.43 5.25 6.47
CA PRO A 70 -14.63 4.87 5.29
C PRO A 70 -14.93 5.74 4.05
N GLU A 71 -16.20 6.07 3.86
CA GLU A 71 -16.74 6.87 2.76
C GLU A 71 -16.19 8.30 2.75
N ASP A 72 -15.83 8.85 3.91
CA ASP A 72 -15.20 10.16 4.02
C ASP A 72 -13.68 10.03 3.99
N PHE A 73 -13.13 9.05 4.70
CA PHE A 73 -11.69 8.96 4.93
C PHE A 73 -10.88 8.58 3.68
N TYR A 74 -11.28 7.53 2.96
CA TYR A 74 -10.49 7.00 1.84
C TYR A 74 -10.41 7.93 0.63
N PRO A 75 -11.47 8.66 0.22
CA PRO A 75 -11.36 9.66 -0.85
C PRO A 75 -10.32 10.74 -0.53
N PHE A 76 -10.34 11.31 0.68
CA PHE A 76 -9.38 12.35 1.07
C PHE A 76 -7.95 11.81 1.23
N TYR A 77 -7.81 10.60 1.77
CA TYR A 77 -6.52 9.92 1.85
C TYR A 77 -5.93 9.71 0.46
N TYR A 78 -6.71 9.15 -0.47
CA TYR A 78 -6.26 8.82 -1.81
C TYR A 78 -5.95 10.07 -2.64
N GLU A 79 -6.78 11.12 -2.57
CA GLU A 79 -6.50 12.40 -3.22
C GLU A 79 -5.18 13.01 -2.70
N THR A 80 -4.98 13.00 -1.38
CA THR A 80 -3.75 13.54 -0.79
C THR A 80 -2.52 12.73 -1.23
N TYR A 81 -2.63 11.40 -1.27
CA TYR A 81 -1.59 10.50 -1.78
C TYR A 81 -1.23 10.81 -3.25
N LEU A 82 -2.23 10.92 -4.12
CA LEU A 82 -2.02 11.25 -5.53
C LEU A 82 -1.35 12.61 -5.72
N GLN A 83 -1.86 13.64 -5.03
CA GLN A 83 -1.41 15.02 -5.22
C GLN A 83 -0.03 15.30 -4.62
N ARG A 84 0.29 14.68 -3.47
CA ARG A 84 1.52 14.98 -2.73
C ARG A 84 2.61 13.94 -2.97
N ASP A 85 2.28 12.67 -2.83
CA ASP A 85 3.29 11.61 -2.80
C ASP A 85 3.61 11.12 -4.21
N VAL A 86 2.61 11.03 -5.08
CA VAL A 86 2.79 10.50 -6.45
C VAL A 86 3.26 11.57 -7.43
N ARG A 87 2.68 12.78 -7.36
CA ARG A 87 2.99 13.88 -8.29
C ARG A 87 4.44 14.36 -8.24
N GLU A 88 5.10 14.25 -7.09
CA GLU A 88 6.51 14.64 -6.93
C GLU A 88 7.48 13.63 -7.57
N ILE A 89 6.98 12.45 -7.96
CA ILE A 89 7.80 11.36 -8.48
C ILE A 89 7.80 11.43 -10.01
N GLN A 90 8.99 11.68 -10.55
CA GLN A 90 9.25 11.91 -11.99
C GLN A 90 8.63 10.86 -12.95
N ASN A 91 8.28 9.67 -12.44
CA ASN A 91 7.78 8.54 -13.23
C ASN A 91 6.25 8.52 -13.40
N VAL A 92 5.51 9.50 -12.86
CA VAL A 92 4.05 9.60 -13.02
C VAL A 92 3.67 10.94 -13.67
N ARG A 93 3.57 10.93 -15.00
CA ARG A 93 3.21 12.14 -15.79
C ARG A 93 1.70 12.32 -15.94
N ASP A 94 0.96 11.22 -15.97
CA ASP A 94 -0.48 11.18 -16.18
C ASP A 94 -1.15 10.59 -14.94
N LEU A 95 -1.71 11.46 -14.10
CA LEU A 95 -2.38 11.06 -12.86
C LEU A 95 -3.68 10.29 -13.13
N GLY A 96 -4.34 10.53 -14.27
CA GLY A 96 -5.55 9.80 -14.65
C GLY A 96 -5.23 8.33 -14.90
N LYS A 97 -4.26 8.06 -15.77
CA LYS A 97 -3.80 6.69 -16.05
C LYS A 97 -3.22 6.00 -14.82
N PHE A 98 -2.54 6.75 -13.95
CA PHE A 98 -2.08 6.20 -12.68
C PHE A 98 -3.26 5.82 -11.78
N SER A 99 -4.30 6.67 -11.69
CA SER A 99 -5.48 6.35 -10.90
C SER A 99 -6.20 5.09 -11.42
N ASP A 100 -6.39 4.99 -12.74
CA ASP A 100 -6.96 3.80 -13.37
C ASP A 100 -6.12 2.55 -13.09
N PHE A 101 -4.79 2.67 -13.15
CA PHE A 101 -3.86 1.61 -12.77
C PHE A 101 -4.06 1.14 -11.33
N VAL A 102 -4.17 2.04 -10.34
CA VAL A 102 -4.35 1.64 -8.94
C VAL A 102 -5.69 0.93 -8.75
N LYS A 103 -6.77 1.39 -9.40
CA LYS A 103 -8.07 0.71 -9.39
C LYS A 103 -8.00 -0.68 -10.01
N LEU A 104 -7.32 -0.81 -11.15
CA LEU A 104 -7.08 -2.09 -11.82
C LEU A 104 -6.24 -3.05 -10.96
N CYS A 105 -5.34 -2.54 -10.11
CA CYS A 105 -4.65 -3.35 -9.10
C CYS A 105 -5.61 -3.81 -7.99
N ALA A 106 -6.52 -2.96 -7.53
CA ALA A 106 -7.51 -3.33 -6.51
C ALA A 106 -8.40 -4.48 -6.99
N GLY A 107 -8.83 -4.46 -8.26
CA GLY A 107 -9.57 -5.57 -8.89
C GLY A 107 -8.80 -6.87 -9.06
N ARG A 108 -7.47 -6.85 -8.85
CA ARG A 108 -6.58 -8.00 -8.99
C ARG A 108 -5.98 -8.47 -7.66
N VAL A 109 -6.53 -8.02 -6.53
CA VAL A 109 -6.09 -8.49 -5.21
C VAL A 109 -6.17 -10.01 -5.14
N GLY A 110 -5.08 -10.64 -4.68
CA GLY A 110 -4.94 -12.09 -4.56
C GLY A 110 -4.64 -12.85 -5.87
N GLN A 111 -4.60 -12.16 -7.01
CA GLN A 111 -4.26 -12.74 -8.31
C GLN A 111 -2.75 -12.68 -8.57
N LEU A 112 -2.26 -13.51 -9.50
CA LEU A 112 -0.88 -13.44 -9.96
C LEU A 112 -0.64 -12.14 -10.72
N LEU A 113 0.47 -11.47 -10.41
CA LEU A 113 0.82 -10.21 -11.04
C LEU A 113 1.23 -10.42 -12.50
N ASP A 114 0.41 -9.90 -13.42
CA ASP A 114 0.67 -9.85 -14.85
C ASP A 114 0.87 -8.39 -15.30
N TYR A 115 2.13 -8.00 -15.49
CA TYR A 115 2.48 -6.65 -15.93
C TYR A 115 1.99 -6.34 -17.36
N SER A 116 1.91 -7.34 -18.23
CA SER A 116 1.51 -7.16 -19.63
C SER A 116 0.00 -6.92 -19.72
N SER A 117 -0.80 -7.68 -18.97
CA SER A 117 -2.25 -7.44 -18.88
C SER A 117 -2.55 -6.03 -18.38
N ILE A 118 -1.94 -5.62 -17.26
CA ILE A 118 -2.16 -4.28 -16.70
C ILE A 118 -1.70 -3.18 -17.67
N SER A 119 -0.57 -3.39 -18.34
CA SER A 119 -0.03 -2.47 -19.35
C SER A 119 -1.01 -2.24 -20.51
N ASN A 120 -1.64 -3.30 -21.00
CA ASN A 120 -2.63 -3.23 -22.07
C ASN A 120 -3.90 -2.51 -21.62
N ASP A 121 -4.41 -2.82 -20.43
CA ASP A 121 -5.65 -2.22 -19.92
C ASP A 121 -5.50 -0.71 -19.63
N VAL A 122 -4.34 -0.28 -19.13
CA VAL A 122 -4.05 1.12 -18.82
C VAL A 122 -3.60 1.92 -20.06
N GLY A 123 -3.05 1.23 -21.07
CA GLY A 123 -2.48 1.88 -22.25
C GLY A 123 -1.19 2.63 -21.97
N VAL A 124 -0.27 2.01 -21.22
CA VAL A 124 1.11 2.50 -20.97
C VAL A 124 2.10 1.34 -21.11
N SER A 125 3.39 1.63 -21.21
CA SER A 125 4.41 0.59 -21.37
C SER A 125 4.52 -0.33 -20.14
N VAL A 126 4.92 -1.60 -20.35
CA VAL A 126 5.20 -2.55 -19.26
C VAL A 126 6.26 -2.02 -18.29
N ASN A 127 7.26 -1.28 -18.78
CA ASN A 127 8.28 -0.66 -17.93
C ASN A 127 7.68 0.41 -17.01
N THR A 128 6.71 1.19 -17.52
CA THR A 128 5.96 2.16 -16.71
C THR A 128 5.18 1.44 -15.59
N ILE A 129 4.46 0.37 -15.92
CA ILE A 129 3.72 -0.42 -14.91
C ILE A 129 4.68 -1.02 -13.86
N ARG A 130 5.84 -1.54 -14.26
CA ARG A 130 6.84 -2.03 -13.29
C ARG A 130 7.29 -0.92 -12.35
N GLY A 131 7.57 0.27 -12.87
CA GLY A 131 7.92 1.44 -12.05
C GLY A 131 6.80 1.84 -11.10
N TRP A 132 5.54 1.81 -11.55
CA TRP A 132 4.38 2.13 -10.72
C TRP A 132 4.10 1.07 -9.65
N ILE A 133 4.26 -0.22 -9.94
CA ILE A 133 4.19 -1.29 -8.93
C ILE A 133 5.28 -1.11 -7.88
N SER A 134 6.53 -0.85 -8.29
CA SER A 134 7.63 -0.57 -7.35
C SER A 134 7.34 0.66 -6.49
N LEU A 135 6.69 1.68 -7.06
CA LEU A 135 6.24 2.85 -6.32
C LEU A 135 5.18 2.49 -5.27
N LEU A 136 4.13 1.76 -5.63
CA LEU A 136 3.08 1.34 -4.70
C LEU A 136 3.65 0.46 -3.57
N GLU A 137 4.61 -0.42 -3.88
CA GLU A 137 5.27 -1.27 -2.88
C GLU A 137 6.19 -0.46 -1.94
N ALA A 138 6.95 0.49 -2.49
CA ALA A 138 7.83 1.36 -1.70
C ALA A 138 7.04 2.36 -0.81
N SER A 139 5.83 2.74 -1.23
CA SER A 139 4.90 3.56 -0.45
C SER A 139 4.01 2.76 0.51
N TYR A 140 4.22 1.44 0.60
CA TYR A 140 3.43 0.53 1.44
C TYR A 140 1.92 0.55 1.16
N VAL A 141 1.50 0.99 -0.04
CA VAL A 141 0.10 0.90 -0.48
C VAL A 141 -0.24 -0.54 -0.82
N ILE A 142 0.69 -1.24 -1.46
CA ILE A 142 0.59 -2.67 -1.77
C ILE A 142 1.77 -3.45 -1.18
N PHE A 143 1.64 -4.77 -1.15
CA PHE A 143 2.75 -5.69 -0.98
C PHE A 143 2.62 -6.87 -1.95
N LEU A 144 3.76 -7.44 -2.34
CA LEU A 144 3.81 -8.59 -3.23
C LEU A 144 4.09 -9.88 -2.46
N LEU A 145 3.11 -10.77 -2.42
CA LEU A 145 3.24 -12.07 -1.79
C LEU A 145 3.97 -13.04 -2.72
N ARG A 146 5.26 -13.26 -2.46
CA ARG A 146 6.08 -14.21 -3.22
C ARG A 146 5.64 -15.66 -2.96
N PRO A 147 5.69 -16.53 -3.97
CA PRO A 147 5.27 -17.91 -3.83
C PRO A 147 6.22 -18.69 -2.91
N TYR A 148 5.65 -19.49 -2.02
CA TYR A 148 6.46 -20.41 -1.22
C TYR A 148 7.01 -21.54 -2.09
N SER A 149 8.33 -21.73 -2.09
CA SER A 149 9.01 -22.84 -2.75
C SER A 149 10.24 -23.22 -1.94
N SER A 150 10.53 -24.52 -1.84
CA SER A 150 11.79 -25.03 -1.27
C SER A 150 13.00 -24.58 -2.07
N ASN A 151 12.82 -24.36 -3.37
CA ASN A 151 13.86 -23.82 -4.25
C ASN A 151 13.84 -22.29 -4.22
N MET A 152 14.93 -21.71 -3.69
CA MET A 152 15.10 -20.26 -3.57
C MET A 152 15.01 -19.54 -4.94
N ASN A 153 15.61 -20.09 -5.99
CA ASN A 153 15.55 -19.49 -7.33
C ASN A 153 14.11 -19.48 -7.87
N LYS A 154 13.33 -20.55 -7.63
CA LYS A 154 11.91 -20.59 -8.02
C LYS A 154 11.06 -19.56 -7.25
N ARG A 155 11.42 -19.25 -6.00
CA ARG A 155 10.76 -18.20 -5.19
C ARG A 155 11.03 -16.79 -5.73
N VAL A 156 12.19 -16.58 -6.36
CA VAL A 156 12.56 -15.29 -6.96
C VAL A 156 11.95 -15.11 -8.35
N ILE A 157 11.90 -16.16 -9.16
CA ILE A 157 11.51 -16.08 -10.59
C ILE A 157 9.99 -16.10 -10.78
N LYS A 158 9.24 -16.83 -9.96
CA LYS A 158 7.79 -16.96 -10.14
C LYS A 158 7.06 -15.66 -9.80
N SER A 159 6.05 -15.33 -10.60
CA SER A 159 5.21 -14.16 -10.38
C SER A 159 4.59 -14.17 -8.98
N PRO A 160 4.67 -13.06 -8.23
CA PRO A 160 4.03 -12.93 -6.93
C PRO A 160 2.52 -12.67 -7.09
N LYS A 161 1.79 -12.78 -5.99
CA LYS A 161 0.41 -12.25 -5.88
C LYS A 161 0.43 -10.81 -5.38
N LEU A 162 -0.47 -9.99 -5.91
CA LEU A 162 -0.65 -8.60 -5.48
C LEU A 162 -1.67 -8.51 -4.35
N TYR A 163 -1.35 -7.75 -3.30
CA TYR A 163 -2.28 -7.42 -2.21
C TYR A 163 -2.15 -5.95 -1.80
N PHE A 164 -3.25 -5.35 -1.37
CA PHE A 164 -3.22 -4.05 -0.71
C PHE A 164 -2.88 -4.22 0.76
N THR A 165 -2.14 -3.27 1.31
CA THR A 165 -1.78 -3.24 2.73
C THR A 165 -2.99 -2.94 3.62
N ASP A 166 -3.99 -2.25 3.07
CA ASP A 166 -5.24 -1.89 3.74
C ASP A 166 -6.45 -2.32 2.89
N THR A 167 -7.39 -3.04 3.51
CA THR A 167 -8.56 -3.59 2.79
C THR A 167 -9.62 -2.53 2.49
N GLY A 168 -9.79 -1.54 3.36
CA GLY A 168 -10.77 -0.47 3.14
C GLY A 168 -10.34 0.43 1.98
N LEU A 169 -9.04 0.66 1.80
CA LEU A 169 -8.51 1.34 0.62
C LEU A 169 -8.81 0.56 -0.66
N ALA A 170 -8.64 -0.77 -0.64
CA ALA A 170 -8.99 -1.61 -1.78
C ALA A 170 -10.50 -1.59 -2.07
N ALA A 171 -11.35 -1.63 -1.03
CA ALA A 171 -12.80 -1.55 -1.16
C ALA A 171 -13.24 -0.20 -1.78
N PHE A 172 -12.68 0.91 -1.30
CA PHE A 172 -12.90 2.24 -1.87
C PHE A 172 -12.51 2.30 -3.36
N LEU A 173 -11.34 1.77 -3.73
CA LEU A 173 -10.87 1.76 -5.12
C LEU A 173 -11.73 0.90 -6.05
N LEU A 174 -12.44 -0.08 -5.50
CA LEU A 174 -13.41 -0.92 -6.19
C LEU A 174 -14.82 -0.32 -6.23
N ASP A 175 -15.00 0.89 -5.70
CA ASP A 175 -16.30 1.56 -5.59
C ASP A 175 -17.32 0.76 -4.76
N ILE A 176 -16.84 -0.02 -3.78
CA ILE A 176 -17.69 -0.68 -2.80
C ILE A 176 -18.19 0.39 -1.83
N GLN A 177 -19.51 0.47 -1.65
CA GLN A 177 -20.17 1.55 -0.90
C GLN A 177 -20.63 1.12 0.50
N ASN A 178 -20.62 -0.17 0.80
CA ASN A 178 -21.06 -0.74 2.07
C ASN A 178 -20.43 -2.12 2.29
N ALA A 179 -20.65 -2.71 3.47
CA ALA A 179 -20.21 -4.07 3.79
C ALA A 179 -21.14 -5.18 3.23
N ASN A 180 -22.37 -4.83 2.80
CA ASN A 180 -23.46 -5.76 2.46
C ASN A 180 -24.06 -5.52 1.08
#